data_AF-A0A7W1RPI3-F1
#
_entry.id   AF-A0A7W1RPI3-F1
#
_cell.length_a   1.000
_cell.length_b   1.000
_cell.length_c   1.000
_cell.angle_alpha   90.00
_cell.angle_beta   90.00
_cell.angle_gamma   90.00
#
_symmetry.space_group_name_H-M   'P 1'
#
loop_
_entity.id
_entity.type
_entity.pdbx_description
1 polymer ?
#
loop_
_entity_poly.entity_id
_entity_poly.type
_entity_poly.pdbx_seq_one_letter_code
_entity_poly.pdbx_strand_id
1 'polypeptide(L)'
;LGGTIIGTTNRGHFVAKIGAGDRAVVAAEVIEKAREVLAELGVKILIIVGGDGSMTTALQLQEAGINCIGVPKTIDNDLEATAMTFGFDSAVAAVADALDRLHTTATSHKRVMVLEVMGRHAGWIALHGGIAGGADVILIPEIPFHYERLADFIKKREATGNLSSMVVVAEGATPKDGQQVLHQTEAGEYRFGGIGDVVAHELAARTGKETRCCVLGHLQRGGAPTTLDRILGTRFGVKAVQIANEGHFGSMVSYQNYQVQHVPIADAVNRLRLVQPSSQMVQTARDVGISFGD
;
A
#
# COMPACT_ATOMS: atom_id res chain seq x y z
N LEU A 1 -13.30 15.03 4.14
CA LEU A 1 -12.33 14.93 5.26
C LEU A 1 -11.65 13.56 5.16
N GLY A 2 -10.41 13.44 5.64
CA GLY A 2 -9.74 12.14 5.74
C GLY A 2 -10.31 11.28 6.88
N GLY A 3 -9.83 10.04 6.97
CA GLY A 3 -10.27 9.10 8.01
C GLY A 3 -11.65 8.51 7.77
N THR A 4 -12.27 7.98 8.83
CA THR A 4 -13.61 7.38 8.81
C THR A 4 -14.41 7.82 10.02
N ILE A 5 -15.64 8.28 9.80
CA ILE A 5 -16.54 8.75 10.88
C ILE A 5 -17.11 7.61 11.72
N ILE A 6 -17.11 6.38 11.19
CA ILE A 6 -17.58 5.17 11.90
C ILE A 6 -16.46 4.48 12.69
N GLY A 7 -15.22 4.98 12.59
CA GLY A 7 -14.05 4.35 13.20
C GLY A 7 -13.56 3.11 12.44
N THR A 8 -12.48 2.52 12.94
CA THR A 8 -11.90 1.26 12.45
C THR A 8 -11.09 0.63 13.58
N THR A 9 -10.97 -0.70 13.59
CA THR A 9 -10.08 -1.42 14.52
C THR A 9 -9.30 -2.50 13.78
N ASN A 10 -8.02 -2.65 14.13
CA ASN A 10 -7.16 -3.75 13.70
C ASN A 10 -7.00 -4.82 14.79
N ARG A 11 -7.73 -4.67 15.90
CA ARG A 11 -7.80 -5.61 17.04
C ARG A 11 -9.27 -6.00 17.25
N GLY A 12 -9.57 -7.29 17.40
CA GLY A 12 -10.94 -7.72 17.67
C GLY A 12 -11.26 -9.15 17.26
N HIS A 13 -12.52 -9.53 17.46
CA HIS A 13 -13.02 -10.90 17.31
C HIS A 13 -13.12 -11.38 15.84
N PHE A 14 -13.16 -10.44 14.90
CA PHE A 14 -13.13 -10.72 13.46
C PHE A 14 -11.71 -10.73 12.87
N VAL A 15 -10.68 -10.50 13.70
CA VAL A 15 -9.29 -10.51 13.25
C VAL A 15 -8.87 -11.96 13.02
N ALA A 16 -8.85 -12.32 11.75
CA ALA A 16 -8.14 -13.48 11.24
C ALA A 16 -6.65 -13.37 11.66
N LYS A 17 -6.17 -14.21 12.58
CA LYS A 17 -4.74 -14.27 12.99
C LYS A 17 -3.86 -14.43 11.75
N ILE A 18 -2.90 -13.52 11.58
CA ILE A 18 -2.02 -13.47 10.40
C ILE A 18 -0.87 -14.47 10.56
N GLY A 19 -0.80 -15.42 9.65
CA GLY A 19 0.40 -16.14 9.24
C GLY A 19 0.39 -16.22 7.71
N ALA A 20 1.54 -16.10 7.05
CA ALA A 20 1.60 -16.17 5.60
C ALA A 20 1.05 -17.52 5.10
N GLY A 21 -0.10 -17.50 4.41
CA GLY A 21 -0.65 -18.66 3.71
C GLY A 21 -1.88 -19.33 4.33
N ASP A 22 -2.23 -19.07 5.60
CA ASP A 22 -3.40 -19.68 6.24
C ASP A 22 -4.57 -18.69 6.35
N ARG A 23 -5.72 -19.07 5.77
CA ARG A 23 -6.98 -18.34 5.96
C ARG A 23 -7.37 -18.42 7.43
N ALA A 24 -7.11 -17.37 8.20
CA ALA A 24 -7.62 -17.37 9.57
C ALA A 24 -9.15 -17.25 9.56
N VAL A 25 -9.76 -18.24 10.20
CA VAL A 25 -11.20 -18.45 10.22
C VAL A 25 -11.79 -17.66 11.39
N VAL A 26 -12.84 -16.88 11.11
CA VAL A 26 -13.65 -16.21 12.12
C VAL A 26 -14.41 -17.28 12.89
N ALA A 27 -14.28 -17.29 14.22
CA ALA A 27 -14.94 -18.27 15.06
C ALA A 27 -16.46 -18.26 14.86
N ALA A 28 -17.09 -19.44 14.82
CA ALA A 28 -18.53 -19.57 14.58
C ALA A 28 -19.37 -18.77 15.60
N GLU A 29 -18.94 -18.74 16.87
CA GLU A 29 -19.56 -17.94 17.93
C GLU A 29 -19.58 -16.44 17.62
N VAL A 30 -18.53 -15.93 16.96
CA VAL A 30 -18.41 -14.53 16.56
C VAL A 30 -19.36 -14.22 15.40
N ILE A 31 -19.49 -15.15 14.44
CA ILE A 31 -20.43 -15.02 13.33
C ILE A 31 -21.88 -15.04 13.83
N GLU A 32 -22.20 -15.93 14.76
CA GLU A 32 -23.57 -16.02 15.28
C GLU A 32 -23.93 -14.78 16.11
N LYS A 33 -23.01 -14.30 16.95
CA LYS A 33 -23.18 -13.01 17.63
C LYS A 33 -23.36 -11.85 16.65
N ALA A 34 -22.65 -11.86 15.52
CA ALA A 34 -22.85 -10.86 14.47
C ALA A 34 -24.26 -10.93 13.89
N ARG A 35 -24.78 -12.14 13.64
CA ARG A 35 -26.13 -12.38 13.13
C ARG A 35 -27.20 -11.86 14.10
N GLU A 36 -27.06 -12.17 15.39
CA GLU A 36 -27.97 -11.69 16.44
C GLU A 36 -28.02 -10.15 16.45
N VAL A 37 -26.85 -9.49 16.48
CA VAL A 37 -26.77 -8.02 16.48
C VAL A 37 -27.37 -7.42 15.21
N LEU A 38 -27.11 -8.01 14.04
CA LEU A 38 -27.69 -7.54 12.78
C LEU A 38 -29.23 -7.68 12.78
N ALA A 39 -29.74 -8.78 13.32
CA ALA A 39 -31.19 -9.02 13.43
C ALA A 39 -31.85 -8.04 14.41
N GLU A 40 -31.27 -7.82 15.59
CA GLU A 40 -31.75 -6.84 16.58
C GLU A 40 -31.79 -5.42 16.02
N LEU A 41 -30.80 -5.04 15.22
CA LEU A 41 -30.73 -3.73 14.57
C LEU A 41 -31.58 -3.64 13.29
N GLY A 42 -32.19 -4.74 12.84
CA GLY A 42 -32.95 -4.79 11.58
C GLY A 42 -32.08 -4.59 10.32
N VAL A 43 -30.77 -4.84 10.41
CA VAL A 43 -29.82 -4.67 9.30
C VAL A 43 -29.87 -5.91 8.40
N LYS A 44 -30.31 -5.72 7.16
CA LYS A 44 -30.48 -6.80 6.17
C LYS A 44 -29.26 -7.04 5.29
N ILE A 45 -28.39 -6.03 5.15
CA ILE A 45 -27.26 -6.03 4.22
C ILE A 45 -26.11 -5.28 4.89
N LEU A 46 -24.91 -5.86 4.86
CA LEU A 46 -23.70 -5.27 5.40
C LEU A 46 -22.75 -4.85 4.28
N ILE A 47 -22.45 -3.56 4.18
CA ILE A 47 -21.41 -3.04 3.28
C ILE A 47 -20.10 -2.96 4.06
N ILE A 48 -19.11 -3.74 3.64
CA ILE A 48 -17.81 -3.87 4.32
C ILE A 48 -16.77 -3.10 3.53
N VAL A 49 -16.23 -2.04 4.14
CA VAL A 49 -15.24 -1.14 3.50
C VAL A 49 -13.85 -1.39 4.08
N GLY A 50 -12.94 -1.95 3.28
CA GLY A 50 -11.60 -2.28 3.79
C GLY A 50 -10.67 -2.94 2.77
N GLY A 51 -9.48 -3.33 3.23
CA GLY A 51 -8.49 -4.03 2.41
C GLY A 51 -8.68 -5.55 2.45
N ASP A 52 -7.62 -6.28 2.13
CA ASP A 52 -7.59 -7.75 2.06
C ASP A 52 -8.24 -8.44 3.28
N GLY A 53 -7.77 -8.15 4.50
CA GLY A 53 -8.34 -8.76 5.71
C GLY A 53 -9.84 -8.52 5.90
N SER A 54 -10.36 -7.35 5.48
CA SER A 54 -11.81 -7.08 5.52
C SER A 54 -12.57 -7.85 4.45
N MET A 55 -11.98 -8.06 3.27
CA MET A 55 -12.57 -8.88 2.22
C MET A 55 -12.57 -10.37 2.61
N THR A 56 -11.53 -10.82 3.33
CA THR A 56 -11.49 -12.16 3.95
C THR A 56 -12.62 -12.37 4.94
N THR A 57 -12.86 -11.39 5.82
CA THR A 57 -14.01 -11.43 6.73
C THR A 57 -15.33 -11.39 5.97
N ALA A 58 -15.45 -10.54 4.93
CA ALA A 58 -16.66 -10.43 4.13
C ALA A 58 -17.02 -11.76 3.44
N LEU A 59 -16.02 -12.48 2.92
CA LEU A 59 -16.22 -13.79 2.31
C LEU A 59 -16.77 -14.81 3.34
N GLN A 60 -16.16 -14.87 4.52
CA GLN A 60 -16.59 -15.81 5.57
C GLN A 60 -17.99 -15.51 6.11
N LEU A 61 -18.34 -14.22 6.25
CA LEU A 61 -19.70 -13.81 6.62
C LEU A 61 -20.71 -14.20 5.54
N GLN A 62 -20.36 -14.02 4.27
CA GLN A 62 -21.19 -14.42 3.13
C GLN A 62 -21.40 -15.94 3.09
N GLU A 63 -20.35 -16.73 3.32
CA GLU A 63 -20.42 -18.20 3.40
C GLU A 63 -21.32 -18.67 4.55
N ALA A 64 -21.39 -17.89 5.63
CA ALA A 64 -22.31 -18.11 6.74
C ALA A 64 -23.74 -17.56 6.49
N GLY A 65 -24.06 -17.08 5.28
CA GLY A 65 -25.39 -16.60 4.92
C GLY A 65 -25.72 -15.18 5.43
N ILE A 66 -24.73 -14.38 5.78
CA ILE A 66 -24.91 -12.94 6.03
C ILE A 66 -24.71 -12.21 4.70
N ASN A 67 -25.71 -11.43 4.28
CA ASN A 67 -25.66 -10.69 3.03
C ASN A 67 -24.61 -9.57 3.09
N CYS A 68 -23.49 -9.74 2.39
CA CYS A 68 -22.38 -8.79 2.40
C CYS A 68 -22.03 -8.25 1.00
N ILE A 69 -21.70 -6.96 0.94
CA ILE A 69 -21.06 -6.32 -0.23
C ILE A 69 -19.69 -5.79 0.19
N GLY A 70 -18.64 -6.15 -0.55
CA GLY A 70 -17.28 -5.64 -0.34
C GLY A 70 -17.03 -4.32 -1.07
N VAL A 71 -16.36 -3.37 -0.42
CA VAL A 71 -15.90 -2.12 -1.01
C VAL A 71 -14.41 -1.97 -0.74
N PRO A 72 -13.55 -2.04 -1.78
CA PRO A 72 -12.13 -2.16 -1.58
C PRO A 72 -11.50 -0.80 -1.23
N LYS A 73 -10.94 -0.73 -0.03
CA LYS A 73 -10.29 0.46 0.55
C LYS A 73 -8.97 0.09 1.22
N THR A 74 -7.89 0.41 0.55
CA THR A 74 -6.53 0.37 1.09
C THR A 74 -5.69 1.43 0.38
N ILE A 75 -4.65 1.95 1.06
CA ILE A 75 -3.64 2.79 0.41
C ILE A 75 -2.64 1.94 -0.38
N ASP A 76 -2.49 0.66 -0.03
CA ASP A 76 -1.40 -0.20 -0.54
C ASP A 76 -1.65 -0.67 -1.99
N ASN A 77 -2.89 -0.53 -2.49
CA ASN A 77 -3.34 -0.93 -3.84
C ASN A 77 -3.01 -2.39 -4.20
N ASP A 78 -2.98 -3.24 -3.18
CA ASP A 78 -2.53 -4.63 -3.21
C ASP A 78 -3.70 -5.64 -3.30
N LEU A 79 -4.92 -5.16 -3.55
CA LEU A 79 -6.09 -6.02 -3.69
C LEU A 79 -6.29 -6.44 -5.15
N GLU A 80 -6.52 -7.74 -5.34
CA GLU A 80 -6.83 -8.31 -6.65
C GLU A 80 -8.22 -7.91 -7.15
N ALA A 81 -8.47 -8.21 -8.42
CA ALA A 81 -9.74 -7.96 -9.11
C ALA A 81 -10.20 -6.49 -9.15
N THR A 82 -9.37 -5.52 -8.75
CA THR A 82 -9.58 -4.08 -8.96
C THR A 82 -8.27 -3.39 -9.38
N ALA A 83 -8.33 -2.49 -10.35
CA ALA A 83 -7.17 -1.75 -10.86
C ALA A 83 -6.73 -0.63 -9.92
N MET A 84 -7.63 -0.13 -9.07
CA MET A 84 -7.33 0.91 -8.09
C MET A 84 -8.24 0.80 -6.88
N THR A 85 -7.68 1.04 -5.70
CA THR A 85 -8.41 1.26 -4.45
C THR A 85 -8.40 2.74 -4.08
N PHE A 86 -9.50 3.25 -3.53
CA PHE A 86 -9.50 4.64 -3.07
C PHE A 86 -8.67 4.78 -1.79
N GLY A 87 -7.93 5.90 -1.72
CA GLY A 87 -6.91 6.19 -0.73
C GLY A 87 -5.49 6.05 -1.29
N PHE A 88 -5.30 5.24 -2.34
CA PHE A 88 -4.01 5.04 -2.98
C PHE A 88 -3.48 6.33 -3.63
N ASP A 89 -4.31 7.03 -4.40
CA ASP A 89 -3.91 8.26 -5.08
C ASP A 89 -3.52 9.35 -4.08
N SER A 90 -4.23 9.43 -2.94
CA SER A 90 -3.89 10.34 -1.84
C SER A 90 -2.57 9.97 -1.16
N ALA A 91 -2.25 8.69 -1.01
CA ALA A 91 -0.96 8.26 -0.48
C ALA A 91 0.19 8.59 -1.45
N VAL A 92 -0.02 8.37 -2.76
CA VAL A 92 0.93 8.76 -3.81
C VAL A 92 1.17 10.27 -3.80
N ALA A 93 0.11 11.08 -3.67
CA ALA A 93 0.23 12.53 -3.57
C ALA A 93 1.03 12.97 -2.34
N ALA A 94 0.90 12.28 -1.20
CA ALA A 94 1.69 12.55 -0.01
C ALA A 94 3.19 12.23 -0.22
N VAL A 95 3.52 11.16 -0.96
CA VAL A 95 4.90 10.85 -1.32
C VAL A 95 5.48 11.91 -2.25
N ALA A 96 4.72 12.33 -3.27
CA ALA A 96 5.16 13.38 -4.20
C ALA A 96 5.42 14.71 -3.47
N ASP A 97 4.50 15.16 -2.61
CA ASP A 97 4.69 16.39 -1.81
C ASP A 97 5.91 16.30 -0.88
N ALA A 98 6.16 15.13 -0.28
CA ALA A 98 7.36 14.91 0.53
C ALA A 98 8.64 15.02 -0.32
N LEU A 99 8.68 14.41 -1.50
CA LEU A 99 9.82 14.48 -2.40
C LEU A 99 10.10 15.91 -2.90
N ASP A 100 9.06 16.67 -3.23
CA ASP A 100 9.18 18.08 -3.63
C ASP A 100 9.84 18.91 -2.52
N ARG A 101 9.41 18.70 -1.27
CA ARG A 101 10.00 19.36 -0.10
C ARG A 101 11.45 18.93 0.09
N LEU A 102 11.73 17.64 -0.03
CA LEU A 102 13.08 17.07 0.15
C LEU A 102 14.06 17.51 -0.93
N HIS A 103 13.63 17.69 -2.17
CA HIS A 103 14.47 18.15 -3.29
C HIS A 103 15.18 19.46 -2.98
N THR A 104 14.46 20.42 -2.40
CA THR A 104 15.01 21.75 -2.09
C THR A 104 16.16 21.69 -1.08
N THR A 105 16.02 20.87 -0.03
CA THR A 105 17.08 20.70 0.98
C THR A 105 18.24 19.84 0.47
N ALA A 106 17.95 18.80 -0.31
CA ALA A 106 18.97 17.92 -0.85
C ALA A 106 19.91 18.64 -1.82
N THR A 107 19.34 19.46 -2.71
CA THR A 107 20.11 20.24 -3.70
C THR A 107 21.00 21.26 -3.00
N SER A 108 20.47 21.94 -1.99
CA SER A 108 21.20 22.96 -1.21
C SER A 108 22.43 22.38 -0.49
N HIS A 109 22.35 21.12 -0.05
CA HIS A 109 23.41 20.47 0.71
C HIS A 109 24.17 19.37 -0.02
N LYS A 110 23.86 19.09 -1.30
CA LYS A 110 24.51 18.04 -2.12
C LYS A 110 24.41 16.64 -1.46
N ARG A 111 23.24 16.31 -0.94
CA ARG A 111 22.98 15.12 -0.12
C ARG A 111 22.24 14.01 -0.86
N VAL A 112 22.33 12.80 -0.33
CA VAL A 112 21.38 11.74 -0.63
C VAL A 112 20.24 11.82 0.37
N MET A 113 18.99 11.86 -0.10
CA MET A 113 17.82 11.76 0.76
C MET A 113 17.13 10.44 0.52
N VAL A 114 16.89 9.69 1.59
CA VAL A 114 16.12 8.45 1.59
C VAL A 114 14.74 8.75 2.17
N LEU A 115 13.68 8.41 1.44
CA LEU A 115 12.30 8.55 1.85
C LEU A 115 11.67 7.16 1.99
N GLU A 116 11.42 6.74 3.23
CA GLU A 116 10.70 5.50 3.53
C GLU A 116 9.19 5.71 3.43
N VAL A 117 8.53 4.88 2.61
CA VAL A 117 7.09 4.94 2.32
C VAL A 117 6.39 3.64 2.71
N MET A 118 5.08 3.71 2.90
CA MET A 118 4.27 2.53 3.23
C MET A 118 4.05 1.67 1.97
N GLY A 119 3.49 0.48 2.17
CA GLY A 119 3.12 -0.44 1.08
C GLY A 119 3.16 -1.91 1.49
N ARG A 120 3.63 -2.20 2.72
CA ARG A 120 3.72 -3.53 3.30
C ARG A 120 4.45 -4.52 2.37
N HIS A 121 3.69 -5.33 1.64
CA HIS A 121 4.23 -6.36 0.73
C HIS A 121 4.28 -5.91 -0.74
N ALA A 122 3.71 -4.75 -1.07
CA ALA A 122 3.58 -4.25 -2.43
C ALA A 122 4.29 -2.90 -2.64
N GLY A 123 4.90 -2.74 -3.82
CA GLY A 123 5.69 -1.58 -4.20
C GLY A 123 4.90 -0.41 -4.81
N TRP A 124 3.56 -0.47 -4.90
CA TRP A 124 2.77 0.48 -5.69
C TRP A 124 2.94 1.94 -5.28
N ILE A 125 2.96 2.23 -3.97
CA ILE A 125 3.12 3.59 -3.44
C ILE A 125 4.50 4.14 -3.78
N ALA A 126 5.56 3.35 -3.52
CA ALA A 126 6.93 3.73 -3.84
C ALA A 126 7.14 3.95 -5.34
N LEU A 127 6.59 3.07 -6.18
CA LEU A 127 6.69 3.17 -7.63
C LEU A 127 5.99 4.43 -8.17
N HIS A 128 4.70 4.61 -7.87
CA HIS A 128 3.96 5.77 -8.39
C HIS A 128 4.42 7.08 -7.76
N GLY A 129 4.61 7.10 -6.44
CA GLY A 129 5.06 8.29 -5.71
C GLY A 129 6.48 8.68 -6.10
N GLY A 130 7.38 7.71 -6.27
CA GLY A 130 8.74 7.95 -6.72
C GLY A 130 8.81 8.51 -8.15
N ILE A 131 8.03 7.95 -9.08
CA ILE A 131 7.96 8.52 -10.45
C ILE A 131 7.37 9.94 -10.40
N ALA A 132 6.26 10.14 -9.67
CA ALA A 132 5.57 11.42 -9.61
C ALA A 132 6.40 12.53 -8.95
N GLY A 133 7.19 12.20 -7.92
CA GLY A 133 8.04 13.14 -7.18
C GLY A 133 9.50 13.17 -7.64
N GLY A 134 9.83 12.61 -8.80
CA GLY A 134 11.17 12.72 -9.38
C GLY A 134 12.27 12.00 -8.59
N ALA A 135 11.99 10.80 -8.08
CA ALA A 135 12.99 9.97 -7.44
C ALA A 135 14.06 9.50 -8.45
N ASP A 136 15.31 9.38 -7.99
CA ASP A 136 16.40 8.84 -8.79
C ASP A 136 16.57 7.33 -8.61
N VAL A 137 16.17 6.84 -7.43
CA VAL A 137 16.16 5.44 -7.05
C VAL A 137 14.81 5.09 -6.45
N ILE A 138 14.22 3.97 -6.86
CA ILE A 138 13.00 3.41 -6.27
C ILE A 138 13.27 1.96 -5.87
N LEU A 139 13.12 1.67 -4.57
CA LEU A 139 13.32 0.32 -4.01
C LEU A 139 11.96 -0.25 -3.60
N ILE A 140 11.60 -1.40 -4.19
CA ILE A 140 10.33 -2.08 -3.96
C ILE A 140 10.54 -3.56 -3.59
N PRO A 141 9.60 -4.19 -2.85
CA PRO A 141 9.70 -5.62 -2.49
C PRO A 141 9.85 -6.56 -3.69
N GLU A 142 9.26 -6.19 -4.82
CA GLU A 142 9.21 -7.04 -6.02
C GLU A 142 10.50 -7.03 -6.84
N ILE A 143 11.43 -6.11 -6.58
CA ILE A 143 12.72 -6.01 -7.25
C ILE A 143 13.83 -5.93 -6.19
N PRO A 144 14.45 -7.06 -5.82
CA PRO A 144 15.54 -7.08 -4.86
C PRO A 144 16.76 -6.29 -5.37
N PHE A 145 17.35 -5.50 -4.49
CA PHE A 145 18.41 -4.55 -4.85
C PHE A 145 19.77 -4.89 -4.24
N HIS A 146 20.83 -4.28 -4.77
CA HIS A 146 22.21 -4.39 -4.30
C HIS A 146 22.76 -3.03 -3.86
N TYR A 147 23.29 -2.95 -2.64
CA TYR A 147 23.86 -1.69 -2.13
C TYR A 147 25.03 -1.17 -2.97
N GLU A 148 25.85 -2.08 -3.52
CA GLU A 148 26.95 -1.75 -4.43
C GLU A 148 26.44 -1.03 -5.68
N ARG A 149 25.39 -1.56 -6.31
CA ARG A 149 24.81 -0.97 -7.53
C ARG A 149 24.18 0.39 -7.26
N LEU A 150 23.53 0.54 -6.11
CA LEU A 150 22.98 1.84 -5.69
C LEU A 150 24.08 2.87 -5.46
N ALA A 151 25.16 2.49 -4.77
CA ALA A 151 26.30 3.38 -4.55
C ALA A 151 26.98 3.79 -5.86
N ASP A 152 27.17 2.84 -6.79
CA ASP A 152 27.76 3.11 -8.11
C ASP A 152 26.86 4.04 -8.95
N PHE A 153 25.55 3.85 -8.91
CA PHE A 153 24.60 4.72 -9.58
C PHE A 153 24.68 6.16 -9.05
N ILE A 154 24.68 6.34 -7.72
CA ILE A 154 24.80 7.66 -7.09
C ILE A 154 26.13 8.33 -7.43
N LYS A 155 27.26 7.60 -7.40
CA LYS A 155 28.57 8.12 -7.80
C LYS A 155 28.61 8.55 -9.26
N LYS A 156 27.98 7.77 -10.17
CA LYS A 156 27.86 8.14 -11.59
C LYS A 156 27.06 9.42 -11.78
N ARG A 157 25.94 9.58 -11.08
CA ARG A 157 25.15 10.82 -11.10
C ARG A 157 25.99 12.02 -10.66
N GLU A 158 26.72 11.88 -9.57
CA GLU A 158 27.61 12.93 -9.08
C GLU A 158 28.71 13.30 -10.09
N ALA A 159 29.32 12.31 -10.75
CA ALA A 159 30.32 12.56 -11.80
C ALA A 159 29.75 13.32 -13.01
N THR A 160 28.44 13.26 -13.25
CA THR A 160 27.75 14.04 -14.29
C THR A 160 27.25 15.41 -13.82
N GLY A 161 27.56 15.81 -12.58
CA GLY A 161 27.17 17.10 -12.01
C GLY A 161 25.87 17.07 -11.18
N ASN A 162 25.20 15.92 -11.08
CA ASN A 162 24.02 15.74 -10.24
C ASN A 162 24.44 15.42 -8.81
N LEU A 163 24.65 16.45 -8.00
CA LEU A 163 25.28 16.34 -6.68
C LEU A 163 24.36 15.85 -5.56
N SER A 164 23.05 15.74 -5.82
CA SER A 164 22.06 15.20 -4.88
C SER A 164 21.34 14.00 -5.51
N SER A 165 20.79 13.11 -4.67
CA SER A 165 20.04 11.95 -5.15
C SER A 165 18.87 11.62 -4.24
N MET A 166 17.68 11.42 -4.82
CA MET A 166 16.47 11.02 -4.12
C MET A 166 16.28 9.51 -4.21
N VAL A 167 16.15 8.87 -3.05
CA VAL A 167 15.91 7.43 -2.94
C VAL A 167 14.57 7.23 -2.26
N VAL A 168 13.62 6.60 -2.94
CA VAL A 168 12.35 6.16 -2.33
C VAL A 168 12.46 4.68 -2.02
N VAL A 169 12.08 4.28 -0.81
CA VAL A 169 12.12 2.88 -0.37
C VAL A 169 10.80 2.49 0.26
N ALA A 170 10.16 1.46 -0.28
CA ALA A 170 8.99 0.85 0.35
C ALA A 170 9.41 0.13 1.64
N GLU A 171 8.58 0.20 2.68
CA GLU A 171 8.85 -0.41 4.00
C GLU A 171 9.12 -1.93 3.95
N GLY A 172 8.66 -2.63 2.91
CA GLY A 172 8.92 -4.05 2.67
C GLY A 172 10.04 -4.36 1.66
N ALA A 173 10.73 -3.35 1.14
CA ALA A 173 11.84 -3.54 0.21
C ALA A 173 12.95 -4.38 0.85
N THR A 174 13.54 -5.29 0.08
CA THR A 174 14.52 -6.24 0.61
C THR A 174 15.77 -6.24 -0.26
N PRO A 175 16.98 -6.07 0.31
CA PRO A 175 18.22 -6.26 -0.44
C PRO A 175 18.38 -7.73 -0.81
N LYS A 176 19.02 -8.02 -1.96
CA LYS A 176 19.12 -9.40 -2.47
C LYS A 176 19.80 -10.37 -1.51
N ASP A 177 20.79 -9.90 -0.74
CA ASP A 177 21.58 -10.69 0.19
C ASP A 177 21.17 -10.51 1.66
N GLY A 178 20.06 -9.82 1.94
CA GLY A 178 19.59 -9.54 3.30
C GLY A 178 18.19 -10.06 3.58
N GLN A 179 17.79 -9.94 4.85
CA GLN A 179 16.45 -10.27 5.30
C GLN A 179 15.56 -9.02 5.32
N GLN A 180 14.24 -9.22 5.25
CA GLN A 180 13.28 -8.15 5.50
C GLN A 180 13.54 -7.54 6.88
N VAL A 181 13.60 -6.22 6.95
CA VAL A 181 13.72 -5.51 8.21
C VAL A 181 12.34 -5.54 8.87
N LEU A 182 12.21 -6.37 9.90
CA LEU A 182 11.01 -6.48 10.73
C LEU A 182 11.35 -6.05 12.15
N HIS A 183 10.62 -5.08 12.67
CA HIS A 183 10.69 -4.71 14.08
C HIS A 183 9.72 -5.58 14.89
N GLN A 184 10.24 -6.28 15.89
CA GLN A 184 9.40 -6.97 16.87
C GLN A 184 8.83 -5.93 17.84
N THR A 185 7.51 -5.87 17.94
CA THR A 185 6.84 -5.03 18.94
C THR A 185 6.81 -5.72 20.30
N GLU A 186 6.61 -4.95 21.37
CA GLU A 186 6.41 -5.46 22.74
C GLU A 186 5.26 -6.48 22.85
N ALA A 187 4.32 -6.48 21.90
CA ALA A 187 3.21 -7.42 21.81
C ALA A 187 3.53 -8.71 21.01
N GLY A 188 4.77 -8.90 20.55
CA GLY A 188 5.19 -10.05 19.75
C GLY A 188 4.79 -10.00 18.28
N GLU A 189 4.18 -8.91 17.80
CA GLU A 189 3.86 -8.71 16.38
C GLU A 189 5.08 -8.14 15.63
N TYR A 190 5.38 -8.68 14.45
CA TYR A 190 6.35 -8.11 13.51
C TYR A 190 5.73 -6.95 12.72
N ARG A 191 6.42 -5.80 12.68
CA ARG A 191 6.02 -4.62 11.88
C ARG A 191 7.09 -4.27 10.87
N PHE A 192 6.64 -3.90 9.67
CA PHE A 192 7.47 -3.25 8.66
C PHE A 192 7.97 -1.89 9.15
N GLY A 193 9.13 -1.48 8.64
CA GLY A 193 9.75 -0.19 8.90
C GLY A 193 11.25 -0.30 9.17
N GLY A 194 11.96 0.82 9.08
CA GLY A 194 13.38 0.94 9.43
C GLY A 194 14.36 0.61 8.30
N ILE A 195 13.88 0.09 7.17
CA ILE A 195 14.71 -0.14 5.98
C ILE A 195 15.30 1.17 5.44
N GLY A 196 14.61 2.29 5.57
CA GLY A 196 15.10 3.60 5.16
C GLY A 196 16.37 4.02 5.88
N ASP A 197 16.46 3.78 7.19
CA ASP A 197 17.65 4.07 7.97
C ASP A 197 18.82 3.14 7.59
N VAL A 198 18.54 1.86 7.36
CA VAL A 198 19.53 0.89 6.88
C VAL A 198 20.09 1.29 5.53
N VAL A 199 19.21 1.62 4.56
CA VAL A 199 19.61 2.09 3.23
C VAL A 199 20.42 3.38 3.33
N ALA A 200 19.99 4.33 4.15
CA ALA A 200 20.73 5.58 4.36
C ALA A 200 22.14 5.33 4.91
N HIS A 201 22.28 4.42 5.88
CA HIS A 201 23.57 4.07 6.46
C HIS A 201 24.51 3.41 5.43
N GLU A 202 24.02 2.41 4.71
CA GLU A 202 24.79 1.69 3.68
C GLU A 202 25.24 2.64 2.56
N LEU A 203 24.37 3.53 2.10
CA LEU A 203 24.71 4.51 1.08
C LEU A 203 25.76 5.51 1.60
N ALA A 204 25.63 6.01 2.82
CA ALA A 204 26.64 6.89 3.41
C ALA A 204 28.01 6.22 3.51
N ALA A 205 28.06 4.99 4.00
CA ALA A 205 29.30 4.23 4.17
C ALA A 205 30.00 3.97 2.81
N ARG A 206 29.23 3.66 1.77
CA ARG A 206 29.77 3.26 0.45
C ARG A 206 30.07 4.43 -0.48
N THR A 207 29.36 5.54 -0.31
CA THR A 207 29.53 6.74 -1.16
C THR A 207 30.37 7.83 -0.49
N GLY A 208 30.46 7.84 0.84
CA GLY A 208 31.05 8.95 1.59
C GLY A 208 30.19 10.21 1.60
N LYS A 209 28.99 10.19 1.02
CA LYS A 209 28.07 11.33 0.99
C LYS A 209 27.25 11.39 2.27
N GLU A 210 27.00 12.62 2.73
CA GLU A 210 26.01 12.84 3.77
C GLU A 210 24.64 12.36 3.26
N THR A 211 24.07 11.40 3.98
CA THR A 211 22.79 10.76 3.65
C THR A 211 21.83 10.93 4.82
N ARG A 212 20.58 11.26 4.54
CA ARG A 212 19.53 11.45 5.56
C ARG A 212 18.31 10.60 5.21
N CYS A 213 17.70 10.00 6.22
CA CYS A 213 16.45 9.28 6.09
C CYS A 213 15.28 10.16 6.59
N CYS A 214 14.16 10.09 5.89
CA CYS A 214 12.87 10.59 6.32
C CYS A 214 11.85 9.46 6.21
N VAL A 215 11.10 9.19 7.27
CA VAL A 215 10.04 8.18 7.28
C VAL A 215 8.70 8.89 7.25
N LEU A 216 7.95 8.75 6.16
CA LEU A 216 6.61 9.32 6.05
C LEU A 216 5.63 8.65 7.01
N GLY A 217 5.71 7.33 7.10
CA GLY A 217 4.86 6.51 7.96
C GLY A 217 3.37 6.83 7.79
N HIS A 218 2.68 6.99 8.91
CA HIS A 218 1.22 7.15 8.97
C HIS A 218 0.68 8.45 8.35
N LEU A 219 1.53 9.42 8.00
CA LEU A 219 1.10 10.61 7.26
C LEU A 219 0.41 10.24 5.93
N GLN A 220 0.83 9.13 5.30
CA GLN A 220 0.25 8.61 4.05
C GLN A 220 -1.20 8.11 4.21
N ARG A 221 -1.66 7.85 5.44
CA ARG A 221 -3.03 7.43 5.75
C ARG A 221 -3.94 8.59 6.16
N GLY A 222 -3.36 9.78 6.35
CA GLY A 222 -4.05 10.98 6.80
C GLY A 222 -4.23 12.02 5.70
N GLY A 223 -4.81 13.16 6.06
CA GLY A 223 -5.02 14.27 5.13
C GLY A 223 -6.33 14.20 4.35
N ALA A 224 -6.60 15.24 3.56
CA ALA A 224 -7.79 15.29 2.73
C ALA A 224 -7.59 14.40 1.48
N PRO A 225 -8.58 13.60 1.08
CA PRO A 225 -8.46 12.80 -0.13
C PRO A 225 -8.37 13.70 -1.37
N THR A 226 -7.62 13.24 -2.37
CA THR A 226 -7.51 13.87 -3.69
C THR A 226 -8.84 13.86 -4.42
N THR A 227 -8.94 14.61 -5.52
CA THR A 227 -10.14 14.62 -6.37
C THR A 227 -10.43 13.23 -6.94
N LEU A 228 -9.40 12.49 -7.35
CA LEU A 228 -9.57 11.14 -7.89
C LEU A 228 -10.13 10.19 -6.83
N ASP A 229 -9.57 10.17 -5.62
CA ASP A 229 -10.05 9.33 -4.53
C ASP A 229 -11.47 9.69 -4.08
N ARG A 230 -11.83 10.99 -4.08
CA ARG A 230 -13.21 11.42 -3.80
C ARG A 230 -14.18 10.87 -4.83
N ILE A 231 -13.88 11.03 -6.11
CA ILE A 231 -14.72 10.55 -7.21
C ILE A 231 -14.84 9.02 -7.14
N LEU A 232 -13.72 8.32 -6.97
CA LEU A 232 -13.70 6.86 -6.90
C LEU A 232 -14.49 6.35 -5.69
N GLY A 233 -14.30 6.94 -4.51
CA GLY A 233 -15.07 6.63 -3.30
C GLY A 233 -16.58 6.84 -3.50
N THR A 234 -16.99 7.95 -4.13
CA THR A 234 -18.41 8.18 -4.46
C THR A 234 -18.94 7.13 -5.44
N ARG A 235 -18.21 6.83 -6.52
CA ARG A 235 -18.63 5.81 -7.49
C ARG A 235 -18.74 4.42 -6.85
N PHE A 236 -17.83 4.09 -5.95
CA PHE A 236 -17.85 2.81 -5.24
C PHE A 236 -19.04 2.72 -4.28
N GLY A 237 -19.33 3.78 -3.53
CA GLY A 237 -20.51 3.83 -2.67
C GLY A 237 -21.81 3.66 -3.46
N VAL A 238 -21.96 4.36 -4.59
CA VAL A 238 -23.11 4.22 -5.48
C VAL A 238 -23.25 2.79 -6.00
N LYS A 239 -22.15 2.20 -6.51
CA LYS A 239 -22.20 0.84 -7.03
C LYS A 239 -22.51 -0.18 -5.93
N ALA A 240 -21.97 -0.02 -4.71
CA ALA A 240 -22.26 -0.91 -3.60
C ALA A 240 -23.76 -0.97 -3.27
N VAL A 241 -24.45 0.17 -3.30
CA VAL A 241 -25.90 0.25 -3.09
C VAL A 241 -26.68 -0.37 -4.26
N GLN A 242 -26.23 -0.17 -5.51
CA GLN A 242 -26.84 -0.82 -6.67
C GLN A 242 -26.77 -2.35 -6.58
N ILE A 243 -25.58 -2.90 -6.30
CA ILE A 243 -25.36 -4.34 -6.11
C ILE A 243 -26.27 -4.88 -4.99
N ALA A 244 -26.38 -4.15 -3.88
CA ALA A 244 -27.24 -4.51 -2.76
C ALA A 244 -28.73 -4.54 -3.16
N ASN A 245 -29.19 -3.58 -3.96
CA ASN A 245 -30.57 -3.51 -4.44
C ASN A 245 -30.89 -4.59 -5.49
N GLU A 246 -29.90 -5.00 -6.29
CA GLU A 246 -29.99 -6.09 -7.27
C GLU A 246 -29.92 -7.49 -6.63
N GLY A 247 -29.61 -7.58 -5.32
CA GLY A 247 -29.50 -8.87 -4.61
C GLY A 247 -28.21 -9.63 -4.91
N HIS A 248 -27.19 -8.98 -5.48
CA HIS A 248 -25.90 -9.57 -5.84
C HIS A 248 -24.96 -9.69 -4.62
N PHE A 249 -25.41 -10.35 -3.55
CA PHE A 249 -24.63 -10.57 -2.33
C PHE A 249 -23.39 -11.44 -2.58
N GLY A 250 -22.35 -11.24 -1.77
CA GLY A 250 -21.05 -11.89 -1.99
C GLY A 250 -20.21 -11.24 -3.09
N SER A 251 -20.60 -10.06 -3.56
CA SER A 251 -19.87 -9.28 -4.55
C SER A 251 -19.02 -8.18 -3.89
N MET A 252 -17.89 -7.88 -4.53
CA MET A 252 -17.04 -6.72 -4.24
C MET A 252 -17.15 -5.72 -5.40
N VAL A 253 -17.21 -4.42 -5.06
CA VAL A 253 -17.05 -3.36 -6.05
C VAL A 253 -15.66 -3.42 -6.69
N SER A 254 -15.56 -3.24 -8.00
CA SER A 254 -14.31 -3.32 -8.75
C SER A 254 -14.18 -2.17 -9.74
N TYR A 255 -12.98 -1.62 -9.87
CA TYR A 255 -12.63 -0.64 -10.88
C TYR A 255 -11.77 -1.27 -11.98
N GLN A 256 -12.27 -1.36 -13.21
CA GLN A 256 -11.53 -1.92 -14.35
C GLN A 256 -11.86 -1.13 -15.61
N ASN A 257 -10.86 -0.83 -16.44
CA ASN A 257 -11.05 -0.13 -17.72
C ASN A 257 -11.90 1.15 -17.60
N TYR A 258 -11.64 1.96 -16.55
CA TYR A 258 -12.39 3.17 -16.22
C TYR A 258 -13.86 2.98 -15.83
N GLN A 259 -14.34 1.74 -15.73
CA GLN A 259 -15.68 1.38 -15.33
C GLN A 259 -15.71 0.84 -13.89
N VAL A 260 -16.83 1.10 -13.21
CA VAL A 260 -17.08 0.55 -11.87
C VAL A 260 -18.13 -0.54 -12.00
N GLN A 261 -17.71 -1.77 -11.72
CA GLN A 261 -18.49 -3.00 -11.83
C GLN A 261 -18.42 -3.77 -10.51
N HIS A 262 -18.80 -5.04 -10.53
CA HIS A 262 -18.63 -5.94 -9.38
C HIS A 262 -18.08 -7.28 -9.81
N VAL A 263 -17.39 -7.93 -8.88
CA VAL A 263 -16.79 -9.26 -9.01
C VAL A 263 -17.13 -10.07 -7.76
N PRO A 264 -17.11 -11.41 -7.80
CA PRO A 264 -17.16 -12.22 -6.59
C PRO A 264 -16.08 -11.78 -5.59
N ILE A 265 -16.41 -11.69 -4.29
CA ILE A 265 -15.41 -11.35 -3.25
C ILE A 265 -14.24 -12.33 -3.31
N ALA A 266 -14.51 -13.62 -3.57
CA ALA A 266 -13.51 -14.67 -3.68
C ALA A 266 -12.38 -14.37 -4.69
N ASP A 267 -12.63 -13.57 -5.72
CA ASP A 267 -11.62 -13.20 -6.72
C ASP A 267 -10.57 -12.22 -6.16
N ALA A 268 -10.89 -11.52 -5.08
CA ALA A 268 -10.04 -10.49 -4.49
C ALA A 268 -9.14 -10.96 -3.33
N VAL A 269 -9.46 -12.08 -2.68
CA VAL A 269 -8.92 -12.42 -1.35
C VAL A 269 -7.78 -13.46 -1.35
N ASN A 270 -7.47 -14.07 -2.49
CA ASN A 270 -6.57 -15.22 -2.51
C ASN A 270 -5.10 -14.85 -2.74
N ARG A 271 -4.85 -13.68 -3.33
CA ARG A 271 -3.50 -13.25 -3.73
C ARG A 271 -3.41 -11.74 -3.58
N LEU A 272 -2.22 -11.28 -3.21
CA LEU A 272 -1.89 -9.87 -3.27
C LEU A 272 -1.58 -9.48 -4.71
N ARG A 273 -2.08 -8.32 -5.12
CA ARG A 273 -1.72 -7.68 -6.37
C ARG A 273 -0.38 -6.98 -6.21
N LEU A 274 0.68 -7.60 -6.74
CA LEU A 274 2.04 -7.08 -6.66
C LEU A 274 2.47 -6.38 -7.95
N VAL A 275 3.47 -5.50 -7.85
CA VAL A 275 4.11 -4.88 -9.02
C VAL A 275 4.78 -5.96 -9.85
N GLN A 276 4.46 -6.06 -11.14
CA GLN A 276 5.19 -6.92 -12.06
C GLN A 276 6.49 -6.23 -12.47
N PRO A 277 7.69 -6.83 -12.29
CA PRO A 277 8.95 -6.22 -12.70
C PRO A 277 9.04 -5.90 -14.19
N SER A 278 8.29 -6.62 -15.03
CA SER A 278 8.16 -6.41 -16.47
C SER A 278 7.03 -5.47 -16.87
N SER A 279 6.34 -4.84 -15.90
CA SER A 279 5.23 -3.92 -16.19
C SER A 279 5.69 -2.66 -16.91
N GLN A 280 4.79 -2.06 -17.68
CA GLN A 280 5.02 -0.77 -18.33
C GLN A 280 5.43 0.31 -17.33
N MET A 281 4.88 0.31 -16.11
CA MET A 281 5.21 1.33 -15.10
C MET A 281 6.67 1.23 -14.63
N VAL A 282 7.18 0.01 -14.41
CA VAL A 282 8.59 -0.22 -14.09
C VAL A 282 9.48 0.14 -15.27
N GLN A 283 9.08 -0.21 -16.50
CA GLN A 283 9.84 0.17 -17.69
C GLN A 283 9.90 1.69 -17.87
N THR A 284 8.79 2.40 -17.69
CA THR A 284 8.73 3.87 -17.73
C THR A 284 9.70 4.48 -16.73
N ALA A 285 9.76 3.97 -15.49
CA ALA A 285 10.73 4.44 -14.49
C ALA A 285 12.18 4.26 -14.98
N ARG A 286 12.51 3.10 -15.55
CA ARG A 286 13.86 2.85 -16.10
C ARG A 286 14.18 3.75 -17.30
N ASP A 287 13.23 3.96 -18.19
CA ASP A 287 13.40 4.76 -19.42
C ASP A 287 13.67 6.23 -19.10
N VAL A 288 13.12 6.75 -18.00
CA VAL A 288 13.43 8.10 -17.50
C VAL A 288 14.67 8.15 -16.59
N GLY A 289 15.39 7.03 -16.46
CA GLY A 289 16.68 6.95 -15.77
C GLY A 289 16.63 6.60 -14.28
N ILE A 290 15.49 6.14 -13.77
CA ILE A 290 15.35 5.71 -12.37
C ILE A 290 15.99 4.33 -12.19
N SER A 291 16.81 4.18 -11.16
CA SER A 291 17.42 2.91 -10.78
C SER A 291 16.57 2.14 -9.77
N PHE A 292 16.52 0.82 -9.91
CA PHE A 292 15.96 -0.09 -8.91
C PHE A 292 17.05 -0.82 -8.10
N GLY A 293 18.33 -0.59 -8.43
CA GLY A 293 19.46 -1.23 -7.76
C GLY A 293 19.66 -2.72 -8.08
N ASP A 294 18.98 -3.25 -9.09
CA ASP A 294 19.07 -4.63 -9.57
C ASP A 294 20.19 -4.87 -10.59
#